data_AF-A0A552FQG7-F1
#
_entry.id   AF-A0A552FQG7-F1
#
_cell.length_a   1.000
_cell.length_b   1.000
_cell.length_c   1.000
_cell.angle_alpha   90.00
_cell.angle_beta   90.00
_cell.angle_gamma   90.00
#
_symmetry.space_group_name_H-M   'P 1'
#
loop_
_entity.id
_entity.type
_entity.pdbx_description
1 polymer ?
#
loop_
_entity_poly.entity_id
_entity_poly.type
_entity_poly.pdbx_seq_one_letter_code
_entity_poly.pdbx_strand_id
1 'polypeptide(L)'
;MFDNICKFIAENFSDDLATWLLGSPLSLTVLDPTELQLDPIRADSLIFLQSEQLILHTEFQTDPDSQIPFRMLDYRIRVYRR
;
A
#
# COMPACT_ATOMS: atom_id res chain seq x y z
N MET A 1 13.37 -11.95 -1.70
CA MET A 1 14.00 -11.28 -2.86
C MET A 1 13.13 -10.07 -3.17
N PHE A 2 13.70 -8.92 -3.59
CA PHE A 2 12.86 -7.75 -3.88
C PHE A 2 12.19 -7.91 -5.25
N ASP A 3 10.88 -7.69 -5.32
CA ASP A 3 10.15 -7.68 -6.59
C ASP A 3 10.24 -6.29 -7.24
N ASN A 4 11.36 -6.07 -7.94
CA ASN A 4 11.63 -4.79 -8.61
C ASN A 4 10.61 -4.45 -9.70
N ILE A 5 9.97 -5.47 -10.31
CA ILE A 5 8.98 -5.25 -11.36
C ILE A 5 7.69 -4.74 -10.75
N CYS A 6 7.17 -5.43 -9.73
CA CYS A 6 5.96 -4.99 -9.05
C CYS A 6 6.17 -3.66 -8.34
N LYS A 7 7.36 -3.41 -7.78
CA LYS A 7 7.72 -2.09 -7.25
C LYS A 7 7.64 -1.00 -8.33
N PHE A 8 8.25 -1.22 -9.49
CA PHE A 8 8.19 -0.28 -10.60
C PHE A 8 6.75 -0.01 -11.05
N ILE A 9 5.93 -1.06 -11.17
CA ILE A 9 4.52 -0.94 -11.56
C ILE A 9 3.74 -0.12 -10.52
N ALA A 10 3.93 -0.42 -9.23
CA ALA A 10 3.26 0.28 -8.13
C ALA A 10 3.60 1.78 -8.10
N GLU A 11 4.86 2.13 -8.36
CA GLU A 11 5.33 3.52 -8.34
C GLU A 11 4.93 4.32 -9.60
N ASN A 12 4.87 3.69 -10.78
CA ASN A 12 4.66 4.39 -12.06
C ASN A 12 3.23 4.28 -12.60
N PHE A 13 2.45 3.30 -12.14
CA PHE A 13 1.12 2.97 -12.66
C PHE A 13 0.12 2.75 -11.50
N SER A 14 0.24 3.53 -10.42
CA SER A 14 -0.59 3.39 -9.21
C SER A 14 -2.09 3.46 -9.50
N ASP A 15 -2.52 4.36 -10.39
CA ASP A 15 -3.93 4.58 -10.72
C ASP A 15 -4.51 3.41 -11.53
N ASP A 16 -3.74 2.88 -12.48
CA ASP A 16 -4.11 1.71 -13.27
C ASP A 16 -4.18 0.47 -12.38
N LEU A 17 -3.18 0.28 -11.51
CA LEU A 17 -3.14 -0.81 -10.54
C LEU A 17 -4.35 -0.76 -9.59
N ALA A 18 -4.67 0.42 -9.08
CA ALA A 18 -5.81 0.64 -8.22
C ALA A 18 -7.14 0.35 -8.93
N THR A 19 -7.29 0.88 -10.14
CA THR A 19 -8.48 0.66 -10.97
C THR A 19 -8.68 -0.83 -11.24
N TRP A 20 -7.60 -1.55 -11.53
CA TRP A 20 -7.63 -3.00 -11.72
C TRP A 20 -8.05 -3.75 -10.44
N LEU A 21 -7.48 -3.42 -9.28
CA LEU A 21 -7.79 -4.09 -8.01
C LEU A 21 -9.20 -3.77 -7.50
N LEU A 22 -9.68 -2.55 -7.71
CA LEU A 22 -10.98 -2.08 -7.23
C LEU A 22 -12.12 -2.33 -8.22
N GLY A 23 -11.81 -2.64 -9.49
CA GLY A 23 -12.80 -2.86 -10.55
C GLY A 23 -13.47 -1.58 -11.08
N SER A 24 -13.05 -0.40 -10.58
CA SER A 24 -13.55 0.91 -11.01
C SER A 24 -12.48 1.99 -10.83
N PRO A 25 -12.45 3.01 -11.69
CA PRO A 25 -11.53 4.14 -11.52
C PRO A 25 -11.79 4.86 -10.21
N LEU A 26 -10.73 5.19 -9.50
CA LEU A 26 -10.79 6.00 -8.29
C LEU A 26 -9.66 7.03 -8.38
N SER A 27 -9.88 8.26 -7.94
CA SER A 27 -8.84 9.30 -7.89
C SER A 27 -8.17 9.27 -6.52
N LEU A 28 -6.85 9.14 -6.52
CA LEU A 28 -6.14 8.59 -5.39
C LEU A 28 -4.91 9.42 -5.05
N THR A 29 -4.78 9.77 -3.77
CA THR A 29 -3.66 10.60 -3.30
C THR A 29 -2.65 9.75 -2.56
N VAL A 30 -1.43 9.66 -3.10
CA VAL A 30 -0.30 8.98 -2.45
C VAL A 30 -0.04 9.65 -1.08
N LEU A 31 -0.18 8.91 0.02
CA LEU A 31 0.28 9.37 1.33
C LEU A 31 1.77 9.15 1.44
N ASP A 32 2.46 10.14 2.01
CA ASP A 32 3.89 10.04 2.26
C ASP A 32 4.16 8.94 3.30
N PRO A 33 5.01 7.95 2.99
CA PRO A 33 5.37 6.87 3.90
C PRO A 33 5.91 7.35 5.25
N THR A 34 6.51 8.55 5.31
CA THR A 34 7.06 9.13 6.55
C THR A 34 6.02 9.34 7.63
N GLU A 35 4.74 9.50 7.29
CA GLU A 35 3.66 9.70 8.27
C GLU A 35 3.26 8.40 9.00
N LEU A 36 3.70 7.24 8.50
CA LEU A 36 3.36 5.91 9.03
C LEU A 36 4.59 5.08 9.40
N GLN A 37 5.79 5.64 9.28
CA GLN A 37 7.05 4.93 9.48
C GLN A 37 7.39 4.69 10.96
N LEU A 38 7.58 3.42 11.31
CA LEU A 38 8.53 2.99 12.33
C LEU A 38 9.61 2.19 11.61
N ASP A 39 10.86 2.42 11.99
CA ASP A 39 12.02 1.72 11.44
C ASP A 39 11.95 0.22 11.81
N PRO A 40 12.21 -0.72 10.87
CA PRO A 40 12.39 -0.51 9.43
C PRO A 40 11.08 -0.51 8.65
N ILE A 41 11.06 0.30 7.59
CA ILE A 41 10.06 0.24 6.51
C ILE A 41 10.07 -1.19 5.94
N ARG A 42 8.97 -1.94 6.10
CA ARG A 42 8.84 -3.30 5.55
C ARG A 42 7.96 -3.40 4.32
N ALA A 43 7.23 -2.34 3.97
CA ALA A 43 6.42 -2.31 2.76
C ALA A 43 7.27 -1.76 1.61
N ASP A 44 7.39 -2.53 0.52
CA ASP A 44 8.14 -2.13 -0.68
C ASP A 44 7.44 -1.00 -1.45
N SER A 45 6.14 -0.82 -1.25
CA SER A 45 5.37 0.35 -1.71
C SER A 45 4.17 0.56 -0.80
N LEU A 46 4.00 1.79 -0.32
CA LEU A 46 2.84 2.21 0.47
C LEU A 46 2.09 3.20 -0.40
N ILE A 47 1.19 2.69 -1.23
CA ILE A 47 0.26 3.57 -1.91
C ILE A 47 -0.87 3.80 -0.92
N PHE A 48 -1.27 5.05 -0.71
CA PHE A 48 -2.57 5.32 -0.12
C PHE A 48 -3.47 5.82 -1.21
N LEU A 49 -4.68 5.32 -1.16
CA LEU A 49 -5.69 5.59 -2.15
C LEU A 49 -6.87 6.21 -1.42
N GLN A 50 -6.77 7.51 -1.10
CA GLN A 50 -7.82 8.21 -0.37
C GLN A 50 -8.97 8.62 -1.32
N SER A 51 -10.09 7.89 -1.23
CA SER A 51 -11.41 8.54 -1.17
C SER A 51 -11.75 8.74 0.30
N GLU A 52 -12.83 9.45 0.66
CA GLU A 52 -13.21 9.61 2.09
C GLU A 52 -13.33 8.29 2.87
N GLN A 53 -13.44 7.14 2.18
CA GLN A 53 -13.87 5.87 2.76
C GLN A 53 -12.91 4.70 2.51
N LEU A 54 -11.84 4.88 1.72
CA LEU A 54 -10.97 3.77 1.29
C LEU A 54 -9.50 4.04 1.57
N ILE A 55 -8.79 2.97 1.95
CA ILE A 55 -7.33 2.86 1.97
C ILE A 55 -6.99 1.57 1.24
N LEU A 56 -6.26 1.64 0.14
CA LEU A 56 -5.67 0.46 -0.49
C LEU A 56 -4.21 0.39 -0.09
N HIS A 57 -3.77 -0.76 0.40
CA HIS A 57 -2.36 -1.02 0.68
C HIS A 57 -1.90 -2.20 -0.18
N THR A 58 -0.79 -2.04 -0.92
CA THR A 58 -0.28 -3.04 -1.87
C THR A 58 1.14 -3.45 -1.51
N GLU A 59 1.32 -4.66 -1.00
CA GLU A 59 2.64 -5.25 -0.73
C GLU A 59 2.85 -6.45 -1.67
N PHE A 60 3.95 -6.45 -2.41
CA PHE A 60 4.32 -7.54 -3.30
C PHE A 60 5.44 -8.35 -2.65
N GLN A 61 5.31 -9.67 -2.65
CA GLN A 61 6.26 -10.54 -1.98
C GLN A 61 6.63 -11.70 -2.88
N THR A 62 7.93 -11.97 -3.02
CA THR A 62 8.39 -13.19 -3.69
C THR A 62 8.17 -14.42 -2.83
N ASP A 63 8.24 -14.24 -1.51
CA ASP A 63 8.08 -15.28 -0.50
C ASP A 63 7.04 -14.81 0.53
N PRO A 64 6.06 -15.65 0.90
CA PRO A 64 5.00 -15.24 1.83
C PRO A 64 5.55 -14.94 3.23
N ASP A 65 5.22 -13.77 3.78
CA ASP A 65 5.56 -13.40 5.16
C ASP A 65 4.37 -13.61 6.11
N SER A 66 4.54 -14.51 7.08
CA SER A 66 3.56 -14.77 8.15
C SER A 66 3.16 -13.55 8.98
N GLN A 67 3.96 -12.49 8.98
CA GLN A 67 3.70 -11.26 9.73
C GLN A 67 2.77 -10.27 8.99
N ILE A 68 2.42 -10.55 7.73
CA ILE A 68 1.55 -9.69 6.92
C ILE A 68 0.23 -9.35 7.59
N PRO A 69 -0.53 -10.29 8.17
CA PRO A 69 -1.81 -9.97 8.81
C PRO A 69 -1.68 -8.96 9.95
N PHE A 70 -0.63 -9.08 10.78
CA PHE A 70 -0.37 -8.13 11.86
C PHE A 70 0.02 -6.76 11.33
N ARG A 71 0.80 -6.71 10.25
CA ARG A 71 1.18 -5.46 9.57
C ARG A 71 -0.04 -4.72 9.02
N MET A 72 -0.92 -5.44 8.31
CA MET A 72 -2.17 -4.86 7.76
C MET A 72 -3.08 -4.32 8.87
N LEU A 73 -3.17 -5.02 10.00
CA LEU A 73 -3.94 -4.56 11.16
C LEU A 73 -3.37 -3.25 11.74
N ASP A 74 -2.06 -3.16 11.90
CA ASP A 74 -1.41 -1.96 12.43
C ASP A 74 -1.66 -0.74 11.53
N TYR A 75 -1.50 -0.89 10.21
CA TYR A 75 -1.84 0.17 9.25
C TYR A 75 -3.30 0.61 9.38
N ARG A 76 -4.25 -0.33 9.43
CA ARG A 76 -5.68 -0.04 9.57
C ARG A 76 -6.01 0.71 10.86
N ILE A 77 -5.34 0.41 11.98
CA ILE A 77 -5.57 1.12 13.25
C ILE A 77 -5.00 2.53 13.20
N ARG A 78 -3.80 2.72 12.64
CA ARG A 78 -3.15 4.03 12.55
C ARG A 78 -3.97 5.01 11.71
N VAL A 79 -4.45 4.57 10.56
CA VAL A 79 -5.22 5.46 9.67
C VAL A 79 -6.58 5.80 10.28
N TYR A 80 -7.21 4.88 11.00
CA TYR A 80 -8.47 5.15 11.70
C TYR A 80 -8.33 6.17 12.85
N ARG A 81 -7.12 6.34 13.39
CA ARG A 81 -6.85 7.32 14.45
C ARG A 81 -6.55 8.72 13.92
N ARG A 82 -6.43 8.90 12.60
CA ARG A 82 -6.44 10.22 11.96
C ARG A 82 -7.86 10.74 11.86
#